data_AF-C9Z959-F1
#
_entry.id   AF-C9Z959-F1
#
_cell.length_a   1.000
_cell.length_b   1.000
_cell.length_c   1.000
_cell.angle_alpha   90.00
_cell.angle_beta   90.00
_cell.angle_gamma   90.00
#
_symmetry.space_group_name_H-M   'P 1'
#
loop_
_entity.id
_entity.type
_entity.pdbx_description
1 polymer ?
#
loop_
_entity_poly.entity_id
_entity_poly.type
_entity_poly.pdbx_seq_one_letter_code
_entity_poly.pdbx_strand_id
1 'polypeptide(L)'
;MAEEPGPDVPGLPFTCERRDGSTAEQWDAPTRTYRRFECGALVEERPFTPAEDAWALTRTVEDTRRANRDQLGARVRTALANNAAYLDKVQAGTATNADHIAQVPALTRQMQGVIRLLVGSDLLDQIGG
;
A
#
# COMPACT_ATOMS: atom_id res chain seq x y z
N MET A 1 -23.52 -22.79 -2.95
CA MET A 1 -23.30 -21.85 -1.83
C MET A 1 -22.03 -21.09 -2.15
N ALA A 2 -22.12 -19.78 -2.29
CA ALA A 2 -20.99 -18.93 -2.63
C ALA A 2 -20.07 -18.79 -1.41
N GLU A 3 -18.77 -18.93 -1.64
CA GLU A 3 -17.70 -18.73 -0.66
C GLU A 3 -17.57 -17.22 -0.41
N GLU A 4 -17.79 -16.77 0.83
CA GLU A 4 -17.68 -15.37 1.22
C GLU A 4 -16.20 -14.91 1.19
N PRO A 5 -15.90 -13.69 0.71
CA PRO A 5 -14.56 -13.13 0.76
C PRO A 5 -14.15 -12.84 2.21
N GLY A 6 -13.02 -13.41 2.64
CA GLY A 6 -12.48 -13.20 3.99
C GLY A 6 -12.17 -11.73 4.28
N PRO A 7 -12.34 -11.25 5.53
CA PRO A 7 -12.13 -9.86 5.88
C PRO A 7 -10.64 -9.47 5.84
N ASP A 8 -10.47 -8.22 5.42
CA ASP A 8 -9.25 -7.45 5.19
C ASP A 8 -8.13 -7.65 6.21
N VAL A 9 -6.90 -7.57 5.71
CA VAL A 9 -5.67 -7.47 6.51
C VAL A 9 -5.89 -6.39 7.58
N PRO A 10 -5.77 -6.69 8.89
CA PRO A 10 -5.89 -5.66 9.91
C PRO A 10 -4.79 -4.63 9.67
N GLY A 11 -5.19 -3.43 9.23
CA GLY A 11 -4.36 -2.25 9.44
C GLY A 11 -3.96 -2.24 10.91
N LEU A 12 -2.70 -1.91 11.21
CA LEU A 12 -2.22 -1.84 12.59
C LEU A 12 -3.25 -1.04 13.42
N PRO A 13 -3.67 -1.54 14.60
CA PRO A 13 -4.78 -0.94 15.36
C PRO A 13 -4.47 0.47 15.87
N PHE A 14 -3.24 0.94 15.68
CA PHE A 14 -2.76 2.28 15.97
C PHE A 14 -1.65 2.66 14.97
N THR A 15 -1.46 3.96 14.76
CA THR A 15 -0.47 4.51 13.82
C THR A 15 0.94 4.51 14.39
N CYS A 16 1.06 4.77 15.69
CA CYS A 16 2.31 4.54 16.40
C CYS A 16 2.06 4.26 17.88
N GLU A 17 3.03 3.56 18.48
CA GLU A 17 3.06 3.31 19.92
C GLU A 17 4.47 3.60 20.41
N ARG A 18 4.57 4.32 21.53
CA ARG A 18 5.81 4.57 22.26
C ARG A 18 5.70 3.91 23.61
N ARG A 19 6.67 3.06 23.94
CA ARG A 19 6.79 2.44 25.27
C ARG A 19 8.00 2.99 25.99
N ASP A 20 7.82 3.36 27.26
CA ASP A 20 8.89 3.70 28.18
C ASP A 20 8.59 3.09 29.55
N GLY A 21 9.31 2.01 29.89
CA GLY A 21 9.09 1.24 31.10
C GLY A 21 7.65 0.72 31.21
N SER A 22 6.94 1.16 32.25
CA SER A 22 5.54 0.84 32.51
C SER A 22 4.54 1.70 31.73
N THR A 23 5.02 2.71 31.01
CA THR A 23 4.17 3.64 30.27
C THR A 23 4.10 3.23 28.81
N ALA A 24 2.89 3.23 28.25
CA ALA A 24 2.67 3.08 26.82
C ALA A 24 1.79 4.22 26.32
N GLU A 25 2.20 4.87 25.24
CA GLU A 25 1.45 5.92 24.58
C GLU A 25 1.10 5.46 23.17
N GLN A 26 -0.16 5.60 22.79
CA GLN A 26 -0.68 5.17 21.51
C GLN A 26 -1.32 6.36 20.79
N TRP A 27 -0.96 6.54 19.52
CA TRP A 27 -1.61 7.47 18.60
C TRP A 27 -2.37 6.67 17.55
N ASP A 28 -3.69 6.72 17.62
CA ASP A 28 -4.62 6.02 16.73
C ASP A 28 -5.14 7.00 15.67
N ALA A 29 -4.54 7.03 14.47
CA ALA A 29 -4.98 7.95 13.41
C ALA A 29 -6.36 7.62 12.80
N PRO A 30 -6.78 6.34 12.68
CA PRO A 30 -8.15 6.03 12.28
C PRO A 30 -9.21 6.68 13.17
N THR A 31 -9.04 6.62 14.49
CA THR A 31 -10.00 7.24 15.44
C THR A 31 -9.61 8.64 15.90
N ARG A 32 -8.45 9.17 15.46
CA ARG A 32 -7.88 10.45 15.88
C ARG A 32 -7.79 10.60 17.41
N THR A 33 -7.38 9.52 18.07
CA THR A 33 -7.38 9.42 19.53
C THR A 33 -5.99 9.09 20.06
N TYR A 34 -5.56 9.85 21.06
CA TYR A 34 -4.37 9.56 21.85
C TYR A 34 -4.77 8.83 23.12
N ARG A 35 -4.03 7.77 23.47
CA ARG A 35 -4.22 6.99 24.70
C ARG A 35 -2.88 6.83 25.43
N ARG A 36 -2.87 7.09 26.73
CA ARG A 36 -1.74 6.76 27.62
C ARG A 36 -2.15 5.68 28.60
N PHE A 37 -1.30 4.67 28.71
CA PHE A 37 -1.41 3.58 29.65
C PHE A 37 -0.24 3.65 30.63
N GLU A 38 -0.52 3.42 31.90
CA GLU A 38 0.49 3.28 32.96
C GLU A 38 0.27 1.92 33.62
N CYS A 39 1.30 1.08 33.65
CA CYS A 39 1.23 -0.31 34.12
C CYS A 39 0.11 -1.13 33.43
N GLY A 40 -0.19 -0.81 32.17
CA GLY A 40 -1.24 -1.47 31.39
C GLY A 40 -2.67 -0.95 31.65
N ALA A 41 -2.86 0.01 32.56
CA ALA A 41 -4.14 0.65 32.80
C ALA A 41 -4.24 1.96 32.01
N LEU A 42 -5.36 2.21 31.34
CA LEU A 42 -5.62 3.48 30.65
C LEU A 42 -5.76 4.61 31.68
N VAL A 43 -4.90 5.63 31.56
CA VAL A 43 -4.87 6.78 32.48
C VAL A 43 -5.25 8.10 31.79
N GLU A 44 -5.10 8.16 30.47
CA GLU A 44 -5.44 9.35 29.68
C GLU A 44 -5.99 8.91 28.32
N GLU A 45 -7.13 9.48 27.94
CA GLU A 45 -7.66 9.41 26.60
C GLU A 45 -8.11 10.80 26.17
N ARG A 46 -7.64 11.26 25.01
CA ARG A 46 -8.02 12.56 24.47
C ARG A 46 -8.01 12.54 22.94
N PRO A 47 -8.75 13.45 22.30
CA PRO A 47 -8.56 13.70 20.87
C PRO A 47 -7.11 14.16 20.58
N PHE A 48 -6.70 13.99 19.34
CA PHE A 48 -5.45 14.56 18.85
C PHE A 48 -5.43 16.08 19.02
N THR A 49 -4.24 16.56 19.35
CA THR A 49 -3.91 17.98 19.19
C THR A 49 -3.73 18.30 17.70
N PRO A 50 -3.82 19.57 17.28
CA PRO A 50 -3.57 19.95 15.89
C PRO A 50 -2.20 19.50 15.35
N ALA A 51 -1.18 19.45 16.21
CA ALA A 51 0.15 18.96 15.82
C ALA A 51 0.17 17.45 15.56
N GLU A 52 -0.51 16.67 16.40
CA GLU A 52 -0.66 15.22 16.21
C GLU A 52 -1.52 14.89 14.99
N ASP A 53 -2.54 15.70 14.70
CA ASP A 53 -3.34 15.58 13.49
C ASP A 53 -2.52 15.81 12.22
N ALA A 54 -1.69 16.85 12.20
CA ALA A 54 -0.79 17.13 11.09
C ALA A 54 0.23 16.00 10.91
N TRP A 55 0.85 15.54 12.01
CA TRP A 55 1.76 14.40 11.99
C TRP A 55 1.10 13.12 11.47
N ALA A 56 -0.10 12.81 11.93
CA ALA A 56 -0.85 11.62 11.51
C ALA A 56 -1.23 11.67 10.03
N LEU A 57 -1.54 12.85 9.49
CA LEU A 57 -1.75 13.05 8.06
C LEU A 57 -0.47 12.79 7.27
N THR A 58 0.66 13.36 7.68
CA THR A 58 1.96 13.11 7.03
C THR A 58 2.30 11.62 7.03
N ARG A 59 2.14 10.94 8.16
CA ARG A 59 2.34 9.50 8.28
C ARG A 59 1.45 8.68 7.35
N THR A 60 0.17 9.04 7.27
CA THR A 60 -0.79 8.37 6.38
C THR A 60 -0.37 8.51 4.91
N VAL A 61 0.10 9.69 4.50
CA VAL A 61 0.62 9.93 3.15
C VAL A 61 1.88 9.09 2.89
N GLU A 62 2.82 9.04 3.83
CA GLU A 62 4.04 8.23 3.72
C GLU A 62 3.76 6.73 3.64
N ASP A 63 2.84 6.22 4.47
CA ASP A 63 2.43 4.82 4.46
C ASP A 63 1.73 4.48 3.13
N THR A 64 0.89 5.39 2.61
CA THR A 64 0.26 5.23 1.29
C THR A 64 1.32 5.21 0.17
N ARG A 65 2.31 6.10 0.21
CA ARG A 65 3.44 6.09 -0.74
C ARG A 65 4.19 4.76 -0.70
N ARG A 66 4.44 4.23 0.49
CA ARG A 66 5.12 2.93 0.66
C ARG A 66 4.28 1.80 0.08
N ALA A 67 3.00 1.74 0.41
CA ALA A 67 2.07 0.74 -0.11
C ALA A 67 1.98 0.79 -1.66
N ASN A 68 1.91 1.98 -2.25
CA ASN A 68 1.91 2.15 -3.70
C ASN A 68 3.20 1.64 -4.35
N ARG A 69 4.37 1.92 -3.75
CA ARG A 69 5.66 1.39 -4.25
C ARG A 69 5.71 -0.13 -4.17
N ASP A 70 5.27 -0.72 -3.06
CA ASP A 70 5.24 -2.17 -2.88
C ASP A 70 4.27 -2.84 -3.88
N GLN A 71 3.10 -2.23 -4.10
CA GLN A 71 2.12 -2.68 -5.08
C GLN A 71 2.65 -2.58 -6.51
N LEU A 72 3.34 -1.48 -6.86
CA LEU A 72 3.98 -1.32 -8.16
C LEU A 72 5.04 -2.41 -8.37
N GLY A 73 5.91 -2.63 -7.38
CA GLY A 73 6.92 -3.69 -7.43
C GLY A 73 6.31 -5.08 -7.59
N ALA A 74 5.22 -5.38 -6.88
CA ALA A 74 4.49 -6.63 -7.02
C ALA A 74 3.90 -6.80 -8.43
N ARG A 75 3.25 -5.76 -8.97
CA ARG A 75 2.70 -5.80 -10.33
C ARG A 75 3.76 -6.00 -11.41
N VAL A 76 4.92 -5.37 -11.27
CA VAL A 76 6.04 -5.56 -12.21
C VAL A 76 6.54 -7.00 -12.17
N ARG A 77 6.73 -7.58 -10.98
CA ARG A 77 7.13 -8.99 -10.84
C ARG A 77 6.10 -9.94 -11.45
N THR A 78 4.82 -9.71 -11.18
CA THR A 78 3.73 -10.51 -11.76
C THR A 78 3.67 -10.38 -13.28
N ALA A 79 3.85 -9.17 -13.82
CA ALA A 79 3.89 -8.96 -15.27
C ALA A 79 5.07 -9.71 -15.90
N LEU A 80 6.26 -9.65 -15.30
CA LEU A 80 7.43 -10.40 -15.76
C LEU A 80 7.17 -11.91 -15.77
N ALA A 81 6.64 -12.46 -14.68
CA ALA A 81 6.30 -13.88 -14.58
C ALA A 81 5.26 -14.30 -15.61
N ASN A 82 4.18 -13.52 -15.79
CA ASN A 82 3.12 -13.81 -16.75
C ASN A 82 3.60 -13.75 -18.20
N ASN A 83 4.63 -12.97 -18.49
CA ASN A 83 5.17 -12.79 -19.83
C ASN A 83 6.40 -13.68 -20.10
N ALA A 84 6.87 -14.47 -19.13
CA ALA A 84 8.11 -15.24 -19.23
C ALA A 84 8.14 -16.14 -20.47
N ALA A 85 7.10 -16.95 -20.70
CA ALA A 85 7.04 -17.86 -21.85
C ALA A 85 7.06 -17.12 -23.20
N TYR A 86 6.45 -15.92 -23.27
CA TYR A 86 6.51 -15.08 -24.46
C TYR A 86 7.92 -14.51 -24.65
N LEU A 87 8.53 -14.01 -23.57
CA LEU A 87 9.90 -13.47 -23.60
C LEU A 87 10.92 -14.54 -24.00
N ASP A 88 10.77 -15.78 -23.51
CA ASP A 88 11.61 -16.91 -23.91
C ASP A 88 11.54 -17.18 -25.41
N LYS A 89 10.33 -17.15 -26.00
CA LYS A 89 10.15 -17.29 -27.45
C LYS A 89 10.78 -16.15 -28.23
N VAL A 90 10.64 -14.91 -27.74
CA VAL A 90 11.26 -13.73 -28.37
C VAL A 90 12.78 -13.85 -28.34
N GLN A 91 13.34 -14.19 -27.18
CA GLN A 91 14.79 -14.35 -27.00
C GLN A 91 15.36 -15.50 -27.83
N ALA A 92 14.61 -16.60 -27.97
CA ALA A 92 14.98 -17.72 -28.83
C ALA A 92 14.77 -17.44 -30.33
N GLY A 93 14.18 -16.31 -30.72
CA GLY A 93 13.85 -15.99 -32.11
C GLY A 93 12.74 -16.87 -32.70
N THR A 94 11.93 -17.51 -31.86
CA THR A 94 10.84 -18.43 -32.24
C THR A 94 9.45 -17.84 -32.07
N ALA A 95 9.35 -16.60 -31.58
CA ALA A 95 8.08 -15.89 -31.46
C ALA A 95 7.44 -15.70 -32.84
N THR A 96 6.18 -16.08 -32.94
CA THR A 96 5.40 -15.93 -34.18
C THR A 96 4.60 -14.62 -34.18
N ASN A 97 4.13 -14.20 -35.35
CA ASN A 97 3.18 -13.08 -35.45
C ASN A 97 1.92 -13.30 -34.61
N ALA A 98 1.46 -14.55 -34.47
CA ALA A 98 0.32 -14.88 -33.62
C ALA A 98 0.64 -14.66 -32.13
N ASP A 99 1.85 -15.02 -31.67
CA ASP A 99 2.30 -14.74 -30.30
C ASP A 99 2.33 -13.22 -30.03
N HIS A 100 2.85 -12.42 -30.96
CA HIS A 100 2.87 -10.96 -30.82
C HIS A 100 1.45 -10.36 -30.72
N ILE A 101 0.53 -10.78 -31.59
CA ILE A 101 -0.86 -10.30 -31.58
C ILE A 101 -1.55 -10.68 -30.26
N ALA A 102 -1.37 -11.91 -29.78
CA ALA A 102 -1.93 -12.36 -28.51
C ALA A 102 -1.38 -11.60 -27.30
N GLN A 103 -0.12 -11.14 -27.39
CA GLN A 103 0.57 -10.47 -26.30
C GLN A 103 0.18 -8.99 -26.14
N VAL A 104 -0.17 -8.30 -27.23
CA VAL A 104 -0.50 -6.86 -27.23
C VAL A 104 -1.60 -6.49 -26.22
N PRO A 105 -2.75 -7.17 -26.15
CA PRO A 105 -3.79 -6.86 -25.17
C PRO A 105 -3.36 -7.09 -23.72
N ALA A 106 -2.52 -8.11 -23.47
CA ALA A 106 -2.01 -8.41 -22.14
C ALA A 106 -1.08 -7.30 -21.64
N LEU A 107 -0.10 -6.89 -22.45
CA LEU A 107 0.82 -5.80 -22.13
C LEU A 107 0.08 -4.46 -21.97
N THR A 108 -0.92 -4.19 -22.80
CA THR A 108 -1.71 -2.97 -22.72
C THR A 108 -2.43 -2.84 -21.38
N ARG A 109 -3.08 -3.91 -20.91
CA ARG A 109 -3.74 -3.93 -19.60
C ARG A 109 -2.76 -3.80 -18.44
N GLN A 110 -1.60 -4.45 -18.53
CA GLN A 110 -0.54 -4.34 -17.54
C GLN A 110 -0.03 -2.89 -17.44
N MET A 111 0.26 -2.25 -18.58
CA MET A 111 0.70 -0.85 -18.65
C MET A 111 -0.34 0.13 -18.13
N GLN A 112 -1.61 -0.05 -18.47
CA GLN A 112 -2.69 0.78 -17.93
C GLN A 112 -2.77 0.67 -16.39
N GLY A 113 -2.57 -0.53 -15.85
CA GLY A 113 -2.51 -0.75 -14.40
C GLY A 113 -1.34 -0.02 -13.72
N VAL A 114 -0.17 -0.04 -14.36
CA VAL A 114 1.02 0.69 -13.88
C VAL A 114 0.80 2.20 -13.94
N ILE A 115 0.29 2.73 -15.04
CA ILE A 115 0.00 4.17 -15.21
C ILE A 115 -0.96 4.66 -14.13
N ARG A 116 -2.04 3.92 -13.82
CA ARG A 116 -2.97 4.32 -12.75
C ARG A 116 -2.30 4.43 -11.38
N LEU A 117 -1.39 3.51 -11.06
CA LEU A 117 -0.65 3.54 -9.79
C LEU A 117 0.36 4.69 -9.73
N LEU A 118 1.02 5.00 -10.86
CA LEU A 118 1.94 6.13 -10.96
C LEU A 118 1.17 7.46 -10.82
N VAL A 119 0.10 7.65 -11.58
CA VAL A 119 -0.74 8.86 -11.48
C VAL A 119 -1.35 9.00 -10.07
N GLY A 120 -1.81 7.90 -9.48
CA GLY A 120 -2.29 7.92 -8.10
C GLY A 120 -1.21 8.32 -7.09
N SER A 121 0.05 7.93 -7.32
CA SER A 121 1.18 8.32 -6.48
C SER A 121 1.57 9.79 -6.68
N ASP A 122 1.60 10.28 -7.92
CA ASP A 122 1.88 11.70 -8.23
C ASP A 122 0.82 12.63 -7.65
N LEU A 123 -0.46 12.23 -7.66
CA LEU A 123 -1.53 12.99 -7.04
C LEU A 123 -1.38 13.05 -5.51
N LEU A 124 -0.90 11.98 -4.87
CA LEU A 124 -0.58 12.00 -3.44
C LEU A 124 0.58 12.96 -3.13
N ASP A 125 1.56 13.06 -4.04
CA ASP A 125 2.67 13.99 -3.89
C ASP A 125 2.25 15.46 -4.02
N GLN A 126 1.20 15.75 -4.80
CA GLN A 126 0.63 17.11 -4.90
C GLN A 126 -0.23 17.49 -3.68
N ILE A 127 -0.82 16.52 -2.98
CA ILE A 127 -1.69 16.76 -1.82
C ILE A 127 -0.88 16.84 -0.51
N GLY A 128 0.25 16.14 -0.43
CA GLY A 128 1.12 16.08 0.75
C GLY A 128 2.34 17.00 0.70
N GLY A 129 2.41 17.93 -0.25
CA GLY A 129 3.49 18.91 -0.44
C GLY A 129 3.15 20.29 0.12
#